data_AF-A0A9E6CZ23-F1
#
_entry.id   AF-A0A9E6CZ23-F1
#
_cell.length_a   1.000
_cell.length_b   1.000
_cell.length_c   1.000
_cell.angle_alpha   90.00
_cell.angle_beta   90.00
_cell.angle_gamma   90.00
#
_symmetry.space_group_name_H-M   'P 1'
#
loop_
_entity.id
_entity.type
_entity.pdbx_description
1 polymer ?
#
loop_
_entity_poly.entity_id
_entity_poly.type
_entity_poly.pdbx_seq_one_letter_code
_entity_poly.pdbx_strand_id
1 'polypeptide(L)'
;MSTFLRSYLTVVWFGGAAVGIAGLLLWVSSLLRPNRPNKEKMLSYESGVNAVGHGWSQSQVRYYIFALLFVVFDVEAVFIFPWATQLERYGAFGLIEMGAFV
;
A
#
# COMPACT_ATOMS: atom_id res chain seq x y z
N MET A 1 -2.06 -5.85 32.27
CA MET A 1 -2.11 -5.46 30.85
C MET A 1 -3.21 -4.43 30.66
N SER A 2 -2.89 -3.20 30.26
CA SER A 2 -3.90 -2.14 30.03
C SER A 2 -4.81 -2.51 28.85
N THR A 3 -6.05 -2.02 28.87
CA THR A 3 -7.02 -2.23 27.77
C THR A 3 -6.46 -1.75 26.44
N PHE A 4 -5.76 -0.61 26.45
CA PHE A 4 -5.02 -0.08 25.30
C PHE A 4 -4.06 -1.12 24.72
N LEU A 5 -3.16 -1.67 25.54
CA LEU A 5 -2.18 -2.64 25.07
C LEU A 5 -2.83 -3.92 24.55
N ARG A 6 -3.96 -4.36 25.15
CA ARG A 6 -4.73 -5.50 24.62
C ARG A 6 -5.28 -5.22 23.23
N SER A 7 -5.83 -4.03 22.96
CA SER A 7 -6.36 -3.68 21.64
C SER A 7 -5.29 -3.70 20.55
N TYR A 8 -4.11 -3.13 20.83
CA TYR A 8 -2.99 -3.17 19.87
C TYR A 8 -2.46 -4.59 19.67
N LEU A 9 -2.36 -5.38 20.74
CA LEU A 9 -1.98 -6.79 20.62
C LEU A 9 -2.97 -7.57 19.75
N THR A 10 -4.28 -7.31 19.86
CA THR A 10 -5.28 -7.92 18.99
C THR A 10 -5.02 -7.58 17.51
N VAL A 11 -4.75 -6.32 17.17
CA VAL A 11 -4.43 -5.91 15.79
C VAL A 11 -3.18 -6.64 15.28
N VAL A 12 -2.13 -6.72 16.09
CA VAL A 12 -0.90 -7.43 15.73
C VAL A 12 -1.14 -8.92 15.54
N TRP A 13 -1.93 -9.56 16.41
CA TRP A 13 -2.27 -10.97 16.28
C TRP A 13 -3.07 -11.25 15.02
N PHE A 14 -4.08 -10.44 14.70
CA PHE A 14 -4.85 -10.59 13.47
C PHE A 14 -4.00 -10.36 12.22
N GLY A 15 -3.18 -9.31 12.20
CA GLY A 15 -2.26 -9.04 11.09
C GLY A 15 -1.23 -10.16 10.90
N GLY A 16 -0.64 -10.63 12.00
CA GLY A 16 0.28 -11.76 11.99
C GLY A 16 -0.37 -13.06 11.52
N ALA A 17 -1.61 -13.34 11.97
CA ALA A 17 -2.37 -14.50 11.50
C ALA A 17 -2.68 -14.40 10.00
N ALA A 18 -3.05 -13.22 9.49
CA ALA A 18 -3.32 -13.01 8.08
C ALA A 18 -2.08 -13.26 7.21
N VAL A 19 -0.93 -12.68 7.58
CA VAL A 19 0.35 -12.93 6.89
C VAL A 19 0.77 -14.40 7.02
N GLY A 20 0.58 -14.99 8.21
CA GLY A 20 0.91 -16.38 8.48
C GLY A 20 0.09 -17.35 7.64
N ILE A 21 -1.23 -17.16 7.53
CA ILE A 21 -2.11 -17.98 6.70
C ILE A 21 -1.76 -17.80 5.22
N ALA A 22 -1.60 -16.56 4.73
CA ALA A 22 -1.22 -16.32 3.34
C ALA A 22 0.12 -16.99 3.00
N GLY A 23 1.12 -16.83 3.86
CA GLY A 23 2.42 -17.48 3.72
C GLY A 23 2.33 -19.00 3.77
N LEU A 24 1.55 -19.57 4.70
CA LEU A 24 1.33 -21.00 4.81
C LEU A 24 0.68 -21.58 3.55
N LEU A 25 -0.35 -20.92 3.01
CA LEU A 25 -1.02 -21.37 1.79
C LEU A 25 -0.07 -21.35 0.59
N LEU A 26 0.72 -20.27 0.44
CA LEU A 26 1.74 -20.18 -0.61
C LEU A 26 2.80 -21.27 -0.44
N TRP A 27 3.24 -21.54 0.79
CA TRP A 27 4.24 -22.56 1.10
C TRP A 27 3.72 -23.99 0.84
N VAL A 28 2.50 -24.32 1.28
CA VAL A 28 1.87 -25.61 0.97
C VAL A 28 1.69 -25.76 -0.54
N SER A 29 1.26 -24.70 -1.23
CA SER A 29 1.10 -24.73 -2.68
C SER A 29 2.42 -25.00 -3.43
N SER A 30 3.55 -24.45 -2.94
CA SER A 30 4.86 -24.67 -3.55
C SER A 30 5.39 -26.07 -3.30
N LEU A 31 5.03 -26.69 -2.17
CA LEU A 31 5.39 -28.08 -1.86
C LEU A 31 4.58 -29.11 -2.66
N LEU A 32 3.28 -28.85 -2.87
CA LEU A 32 2.38 -29.78 -3.58
C LEU A 32 2.48 -29.66 -5.11
N ARG A 33 2.85 -28.48 -5.63
CA ARG A 33 2.88 -28.23 -7.08
C ARG A 33 3.96 -29.07 -7.79
N PRO A 34 3.64 -29.68 -8.95
CA PRO A 34 4.67 -30.28 -9.81
C PRO A 34 5.71 -29.25 -10.28
N ASN A 35 6.97 -29.44 -9.88
CA ASN A 35 8.07 -28.55 -10.26
C ASN A 35 8.80 -29.05 -11.51
N ARG A 36 8.42 -28.55 -12.68
CA ARG A 36 9.05 -28.87 -13.99
C ARG A 36 9.40 -27.59 -14.76
N PRO A 37 10.47 -26.87 -14.37
CA PRO A 37 10.90 -25.66 -15.06
C PRO A 37 11.39 -26.02 -16.48
N ASN A 38 11.01 -25.20 -17.46
CA ASN A 38 11.49 -25.29 -18.83
C ASN A 38 11.73 -23.86 -19.34
N LYS A 39 12.68 -23.66 -20.26
CA LYS A 39 13.01 -22.35 -20.83
C LYS A 39 11.75 -21.63 -21.35
N GLU A 40 10.92 -22.33 -22.12
CA GLU A 40 9.67 -21.80 -22.67
C GLU A 40 8.66 -21.34 -21.59
N LYS A 41 8.59 -22.04 -20.44
CA LYS A 41 7.67 -21.68 -19.34
C LYS A 41 8.14 -20.45 -18.55
N MET A 42 9.40 -20.07 -18.71
CA MET A 42 10.03 -18.96 -18.00
C MET A 42 10.12 -17.69 -18.88
N LEU A 43 9.66 -17.77 -20.14
CA LEU A 43 9.55 -16.61 -21.02
C LEU A 43 8.35 -15.75 -20.63
N SER A 44 8.51 -14.43 -20.76
CA SER A 44 7.42 -13.48 -20.60
C SER A 44 6.33 -13.72 -21.65
N TYR A 45 5.07 -13.62 -21.24
CA TYR A 45 3.93 -13.77 -22.13
C TYR A 45 3.78 -12.52 -23.03
N GLU A 46 3.82 -12.71 -24.35
CA GLU A 46 3.58 -11.65 -25.34
C GLU A 46 2.81 -12.23 -26.55
N SER A 47 1.68 -12.92 -26.32
CA SER A 47 0.77 -13.42 -27.37
C SER A 47 1.42 -14.18 -28.55
N GLY A 48 2.54 -14.89 -28.30
CA GLY A 48 3.26 -15.67 -29.31
C GLY A 48 4.34 -14.91 -30.09
N VAL A 49 4.58 -13.64 -29.78
CA VAL A 49 5.73 -12.88 -30.29
C VAL A 49 6.80 -12.68 -29.21
N ASN A 50 8.00 -12.25 -29.60
CA ASN A 50 9.02 -11.90 -28.62
C ASN A 50 8.67 -10.56 -27.97
N ALA A 51 8.74 -10.50 -26.64
CA ALA A 51 8.54 -9.27 -25.87
C ALA A 51 9.42 -8.14 -26.45
N VAL A 52 8.79 -7.02 -26.78
CA VAL A 52 9.45 -5.85 -27.37
C VAL A 52 9.69 -4.81 -26.28
N GLY A 53 10.93 -4.31 -26.21
CA GLY A 53 11.36 -3.36 -25.18
C GLY A 53 12.08 -4.05 -24.03
N HIS A 54 13.08 -3.37 -23.47
CA HIS A 54 13.85 -3.84 -22.31
C HIS A 54 13.63 -2.90 -21.12
N GLY A 55 13.53 -3.46 -19.92
CA GLY A 55 13.46 -2.69 -18.67
C GLY A 55 12.27 -1.72 -18.62
N TRP A 56 12.57 -0.43 -18.53
CA TRP A 56 11.62 0.66 -18.26
C TRP A 56 11.12 1.33 -19.55
N SER A 57 11.11 0.61 -20.67
CA SER A 57 10.78 1.15 -22.00
C SER A 57 9.40 1.83 -22.08
N GLN A 58 8.51 1.61 -21.11
CA GLN A 58 7.16 2.19 -21.04
C GLN A 58 6.93 3.05 -19.78
N SER A 59 7.99 3.38 -19.04
CA SER A 59 7.86 4.17 -17.82
C SER A 59 7.70 5.65 -18.15
N GLN A 60 6.46 6.12 -18.05
CA GLN A 60 6.10 7.50 -18.33
C GLN A 60 6.23 8.36 -17.05
N VAL A 61 6.78 9.57 -17.19
CA VAL A 61 6.92 10.53 -16.07
C VAL A 61 5.56 10.89 -15.44
N ARG A 62 4.45 10.72 -16.17
CA ARG A 62 3.09 10.95 -15.63
C ARG A 62 2.83 10.21 -14.31
N TYR A 63 3.33 8.98 -14.16
CA TYR A 63 3.12 8.19 -12.94
C TYR A 63 3.86 8.78 -11.73
N TYR A 64 5.04 9.37 -11.98
CA TYR A 64 5.79 10.08 -10.96
C TYR A 64 5.03 11.32 -10.47
N ILE A 65 4.42 12.08 -11.38
CA ILE A 65 3.63 13.26 -11.01
C ILE A 65 2.45 12.87 -10.10
N PHE A 66 1.74 11.79 -10.44
CA PHE A 66 0.67 11.26 -9.58
C PHE A 66 1.17 10.81 -8.21
N ALA A 67 2.29 10.10 -8.15
CA ALA A 67 2.87 9.67 -6.89
C ALA A 67 3.32 10.85 -6.01
N LEU A 68 3.94 11.86 -6.62
CA LEU A 68 4.36 13.07 -5.92
C LEU A 68 3.16 13.85 -5.36
N LEU A 69 2.13 14.07 -6.17
CA LEU A 69 0.89 14.71 -5.73
C LEU A 69 0.21 13.92 -4.61
N PHE A 70 0.17 12.58 -4.72
CA PHE A 70 -0.37 11.73 -3.67
C PHE A 70 0.38 11.93 -2.34
N VAL A 71 1.71 11.94 -2.35
CA VAL A 71 2.52 12.15 -1.13
C VAL A 71 2.29 13.53 -0.53
N VAL A 72 2.17 14.57 -1.36
CA VAL A 72 1.87 15.93 -0.88
C VAL A 72 0.51 15.97 -0.18
N PHE A 73 -0.53 15.42 -0.81
CA PHE A 73 -1.87 15.36 -0.20
C PHE A 73 -1.95 14.44 1.02
N ASP A 74 -1.15 13.38 1.07
CA ASP A 74 -1.08 12.50 2.25
C ASP A 74 -0.48 13.24 3.44
N VAL A 75 0.54 14.08 3.20
CA VAL A 75 1.11 14.96 4.24
C VAL A 75 0.06 15.99 4.70
N GLU A 76 -0.69 16.60 3.80
CA GLU A 76 -1.79 17.51 4.18
C GLU A 76 -2.84 16.81 5.05
N ALA A 77 -3.23 15.58 4.69
CA ALA A 77 -4.18 14.78 5.46
C ALA A 77 -3.68 14.52 6.89
N VAL A 78 -2.38 14.24 7.07
CA VAL A 78 -1.76 14.08 8.39
C VAL A 78 -1.93 15.31 9.28
N PHE A 79 -1.97 16.53 8.72
CA PHE A 79 -2.25 17.75 9.47
C PHE A 79 -3.75 18.02 9.68
N ILE A 80 -4.59 17.64 8.71
CA ILE A 80 -6.05 17.77 8.80
C ILE A 80 -6.62 16.88 9.91
N PHE A 81 -6.12 15.64 10.11
CA PHE A 81 -6.69 14.71 11.09
C PHE A 81 -6.67 15.23 12.54
N PRO A 82 -5.53 15.68 13.12
CA PRO A 82 -5.50 16.24 14.47
C PRO A 82 -6.42 17.46 14.61
N TRP A 83 -6.42 18.36 13.63
CA TRP A 83 -7.33 19.51 13.61
C TRP A 83 -8.79 19.08 13.62
N ALA A 84 -9.17 18.11 12.78
CA ALA A 84 -10.54 17.59 12.68
C ALA A 84 -11.03 16.98 14.00
N THR A 85 -10.14 16.36 14.80
CA THR A 85 -10.52 15.83 16.13
C THR A 85 -10.85 16.91 17.17
N GLN A 86 -10.51 18.18 16.89
CA GLN A 86 -10.68 19.31 17.80
C GLN A 86 -11.44 20.48 17.14
N LEU A 87 -12.25 20.19 16.12
CA LEU A 87 -12.92 21.20 15.29
C LEU A 87 -13.79 22.16 16.09
N GLU A 88 -14.53 21.65 17.09
CA GLU A 88 -15.35 22.47 18.00
C GLU A 88 -14.53 23.45 18.85
N ARG A 89 -13.30 23.07 19.21
CA ARG A 89 -12.41 23.88 20.05
C ARG A 89 -11.85 25.08 19.29
N TYR A 90 -11.53 24.90 18.00
CA TYR A 90 -10.92 25.94 17.17
C TYR A 90 -11.94 26.82 16.44
N GLY A 91 -13.17 26.31 16.25
CA GLY A 91 -14.28 27.07 15.69
C GLY A 91 -13.95 27.72 14.33
N ALA A 92 -14.49 28.92 14.10
CA ALA A 92 -14.30 29.64 12.84
C ALA A 92 -12.84 30.03 12.56
N PHE A 93 -12.05 30.28 13.61
CA PHE A 93 -10.64 30.64 13.46
C PHE A 93 -9.83 29.49 12.85
N GLY A 94 -9.93 28.30 13.44
CA GLY A 94 -9.25 27.12 12.88
C GLY A 94 -9.76 26.72 11.50
N LEU A 95 -11.02 27.00 11.17
CA LEU A 95 -11.56 26.76 9.83
C LEU A 95 -10.89 27.65 8.78
N ILE A 96 -10.68 28.93 9.09
CA ILE A 96 -10.01 29.88 8.18
C ILE A 96 -8.54 29.49 8.01
N GLU A 97 -7.84 29.18 9.09
CA GLU A 97 -6.42 28.79 9.03
C GLU A 97 -6.22 27.50 8.22
N MET A 98 -7.07 26.49 8.43
CA MET A 98 -6.96 25.23 7.70
C MET A 98 -7.41 25.34 6.25
N GLY A 99 -8.38 26.21 5.95
CA GLY A 99 -8.75 26.53 4.57
C GLY A 99 -7.69 27.34 3.83
N ALA A 100 -6.75 27.98 4.53
CA ALA A 100 -5.59 28.63 3.92
C ALA A 100 -4.36 27.70 3.82
N PHE A 101 -4.31 26.65 4.65
CA PHE A 101 -3.26 25.64 4.63
C PHE A 101 -3.41 24.65 3.46
N VAL A 102 -4.65 24.24 3.18
CA VAL A 102 -5.04 23.44 2.01
C VAL A 102 -5.11 24.32 0.78
#